data_AF-A0A3M2E963-F1
#
_entry.id   AF-A0A3M2E963-F1
#
_cell.length_a   1.000
_cell.length_b   1.000
_cell.length_c   1.000
_cell.angle_alpha   90.00
_cell.angle_beta   90.00
_cell.angle_gamma   90.00
#
_symmetry.space_group_name_H-M   'P 1'
#
loop_
_entity.id
_entity.type
_entity.pdbx_description
1 polymer ?
#
loop_
_entity_poly.entity_id
_entity_poly.type
_entity_poly.pdbx_seq_one_letter_code
_entity_poly.pdbx_strand_id
1 'polypeptide(L)' 'MEFFSSELLADLAAARKEQRKRRSRLRVKAGDQYVPVVRIGRESLSVDREDAPRLRGLVDIFEGQRHLYQALIVA' A
#
# COMPACT_ATOMS: atom_id res chain seq x y z
N MET A 1 -3.23 14.50 -32.83
CA MET A 1 -2.66 14.73 -31.48
C MET A 1 -3.76 14.34 -30.50
N GLU A 2 -3.71 13.12 -29.98
CA GLU A 2 -4.78 12.56 -29.14
C GLU A 2 -4.84 13.31 -27.79
N PHE A 3 -5.98 13.94 -27.49
CA PHE A 3 -6.25 14.57 -26.21
C PHE A 3 -6.81 13.51 -25.25
N PHE A 4 -5.93 12.87 -24.48
CA PHE A 4 -6.39 12.24 -23.24
C PHE A 4 -6.66 13.37 -22.24
N SER A 5 -7.92 13.63 -21.90
CA SER A 5 -8.27 14.55 -20.81
C SER A 5 -7.54 14.09 -19.55
N SER A 6 -6.94 15.03 -18.82
CA SER A 6 -6.25 14.77 -17.56
C SER A 6 -7.13 14.04 -16.55
N GLU A 7 -8.44 14.30 -16.60
CA GLU A 7 -9.46 13.65 -15.77
C GLU A 7 -9.59 12.15 -16.07
N LEU A 8 -9.66 11.77 -17.36
CA LEU A 8 -9.74 10.37 -17.76
C LEU A 8 -8.49 9.57 -17.35
N LEU A 9 -7.31 10.18 -17.42
CA LEU A 9 -6.06 9.56 -16.98
C LEU A 9 -6.02 9.36 -15.45
N ALA A 10 -6.53 10.34 -14.69
CA ALA A 10 -6.63 10.26 -13.25
C ALA A 10 -7.58 9.13 -12.81
N ASP A 11 -8.75 9.02 -13.46
CA ASP A 11 -9.73 7.97 -13.18
C ASP A 11 -9.17 6.56 -13.45
N LEU A 12 -8.45 6.39 -14.56
CA LEU A 12 -7.79 5.13 -14.89
C LEU A 12 -6.69 4.78 -13.87
N ALA A 13 -5.94 5.78 -13.38
CA ALA A 13 -4.92 5.58 -12.36
C ALA A 13 -5.54 5.15 -11.02
N ALA A 14 -6.64 5.80 -10.60
CA ALA A 14 -7.39 5.45 -9.41
C ALA A 14 -7.95 4.03 -9.49
N ALA A 15 -8.60 3.67 -10.59
CA ALA A 15 -9.13 2.32 -10.80
C ALA A 15 -8.04 1.24 -10.72
N ARG A 16 -6.88 1.48 -11.33
CA ARG A 16 -5.71 0.56 -11.26
C ARG A 16 -5.13 0.45 -9.85
N LYS A 17 -5.18 1.52 -9.06
CA LYS A 17 -4.72 1.55 -7.67
C LYS A 17 -5.63 0.69 -6.79
N GLU A 18 -6.94 0.88 -6.91
CA GLU A 18 -7.95 0.10 -6.18
C GLU A 18 -7.92 -1.39 -6.55
N GLN A 19 -7.79 -1.72 -7.84
CA GLN A 19 -7.64 -3.11 -8.26
C GLN A 19 -6.40 -3.77 -7.66
N ARG A 20 -5.27 -3.04 -7.58
CA ARG A 20 -4.04 -3.54 -6.95
C ARG A 20 -4.21 -3.75 -5.45
N LYS A 21 -4.80 -2.78 -4.73
CA LYS A 21 -5.12 -2.92 -3.31
C LYS A 21 -5.99 -4.14 -3.04
N ARG A 22 -7.05 -4.34 -3.84
CA ARG A 22 -7.99 -5.47 -3.69
C ARG A 22 -7.33 -6.83 -3.93
N ARG A 23 -6.39 -6.91 -4.88
CA ARG A 23 -5.67 -8.16 -5.19
C ARG A 23 -4.47 -8.41 -4.28
N SER A 24 -3.92 -7.36 -3.65
CA SER A 24 -2.78 -7.50 -2.78
C SER A 24 -3.16 -8.30 -1.53
N ARG A 25 -2.51 -9.45 -1.37
CA ARG A 25 -2.56 -10.22 -0.13
C ARG A 25 -1.58 -9.65 0.90
N LEU A 26 -0.67 -8.76 0.49
CA LEU A 26 0.30 -8.13 1.36
C LEU A 26 -0.35 -6.98 2.13
N ARG A 27 -0.24 -7.02 3.45
CA ARG A 27 -0.81 -6.03 4.37
C ARG A 27 0.18 -5.73 5.46
N VAL A 28 0.21 -4.50 5.93
CA VAL A 28 0.94 -4.11 7.12
C VAL A 28 -0.06 -3.74 8.21
N LYS A 29 0.19 -4.18 9.44
CA LYS A 29 -0.60 -3.88 10.62
C LYS A 29 0.18 -2.90 11.49
N ALA A 30 -0.38 -1.72 11.72
CA ALA A 30 0.15 -0.72 12.64
C ALA A 30 -0.87 -0.48 13.75
N GLY A 31 -0.57 -0.94 14.97
CA GLY A 31 -1.55 -1.00 16.05
C GLY A 31 -2.75 -1.87 15.62
N ASP A 32 -3.95 -1.29 15.59
CA ASP A 32 -5.19 -2.00 15.20
C ASP A 32 -5.58 -1.80 13.72
N GLN A 33 -4.77 -1.09 12.94
CA GLN A 33 -5.09 -0.75 11.54
C GLN A 33 -4.32 -1.64 10.56
N TYR A 34 -5.00 -2.11 9.52
CA TYR A 34 -4.38 -2.81 8.39
C TYR A 34 -4.34 -1.90 7.17
N VAL A 35 -3.15 -1.75 6.58
CA VAL A 35 -2.93 -0.99 5.35
C VAL A 35 -2.48 -1.95 4.23
N PRO A 36 -3.12 -1.93 3.06
CA PRO A 36 -2.69 -2.70 1.91
C PRO A 36 -1.31 -2.25 1.41
N VAL A 37 -0.41 -3.20 1.20
CA VAL A 37 0.92 -2.92 0.62
C VAL A 37 0.84 -3.02 -0.90
N VAL A 38 1.26 -1.96 -1.59
CA VAL A 38 1.30 -1.90 -3.06
C VAL A 38 2.50 -2.69 -3.60
N ARG A 39 3.64 -2.56 -2.93
CA ARG A 39 4.89 -3.24 -3.29
C ARG A 39 5.75 -3.42 -2.05
N ILE A 40 6.45 -4.55 -2.00
CA ILE A 40 7.48 -4.83 -1.00
C ILE A 40 8.83 -4.95 -1.70
N GLY A 41 9.84 -4.30 -1.15
CA GLY A 41 11.25 -4.40 -1.52
C GLY A 41 12.03 -5.12 -0.43
N ARG A 42 13.37 -5.11 -0.54
CA ARG A 42 14.25 -5.76 0.46
C ARG A 42 14.23 -5.05 1.81
N GLU A 43 14.23 -3.72 1.80
CA GLU A 43 14.30 -2.87 3.00
C GLU A 43 13.26 -1.73 2.94
N SER A 44 12.29 -1.83 2.05
CA SER A 44 11.28 -0.81 1.84
C SER A 44 9.92 -1.42 1.51
N LEU A 45 8.88 -0.67 1.80
CA LEU A 45 7.51 -0.99 1.41
C LEU A 45 6.85 0.26 0.85
N SER A 46 5.93 0.07 -0.07
CA SER A 46 5.15 1.15 -0.67
C SER A 46 3.69 0.97 -0.32
N VAL A 47 3.10 2.02 0.25
CA VAL A 47 1.66 2.13 0.54
C VAL A 47 1.08 3.36 -0.14
N ASP A 48 -0.22 3.57 0.05
CA ASP A 48 -0.84 4.84 -0.30
C ASP A 48 -0.21 6.00 0.48
N ARG A 49 -0.09 7.17 -0.17
CA ARG A 49 0.44 8.37 0.46
C ARG A 49 -0.40 8.79 1.67
N GLU A 50 -1.70 8.58 1.59
CA GLU A 50 -2.66 8.92 2.65
C GLU A 50 -2.52 8.01 3.89
N ASP A 51 -2.05 6.79 3.68
CA ASP A 51 -1.87 5.79 4.75
C ASP A 51 -0.47 5.86 5.39
N ALA A 52 0.54 6.37 4.67
CA ALA A 52 1.92 6.38 5.09
C ALA A 52 2.16 7.00 6.50
N PRO A 53 1.57 8.14 6.88
CA PRO A 53 1.80 8.74 8.21
C PRO A 53 1.35 7.86 9.38
N ARG A 54 0.43 6.92 9.16
CA ARG A 54 -0.15 6.06 10.20
C ARG A 54 0.71 4.82 10.50
N LEU A 55 1.73 4.56 9.67
CA LEU A 55 2.55 3.36 9.75
C LEU A 55 3.79 3.51 10.63
N ARG A 56 4.03 4.69 11.22
CA ARG A 56 5.19 4.89 12.10
C ARG A 56 5.12 3.98 13.33
N GLY A 57 6.28 3.47 13.72
CA GLY A 57 6.45 2.57 14.86
C GLY A 57 6.61 1.11 14.45
N LEU A 58 6.38 0.24 15.44
CA LEU A 58 6.52 -1.20 15.26
C LEU A 58 5.29 -1.75 14.54
N VAL A 59 5.51 -2.41 13.41
CA VAL A 59 4.47 -2.92 12.52
C VAL A 59 4.69 -4.38 12.18
N ASP A 60 3.60 -5.07 11.89
CA ASP A 60 3.60 -6.47 11.46
C ASP A 60 3.22 -6.59 9.99
N ILE A 61 3.97 -7.36 9.21
CA ILE A 61 3.72 -7.55 7.78
C ILE A 61 3.18 -8.95 7.53
N PHE A 62 2.09 -9.02 6.77
CA PHE A 62 1.34 -10.24 6.48
C PHE A 62 1.22 -10.48 4.98
N GLU A 63 1.15 -11.75 4.60
CA GLU A 63 0.68 -12.22 3.30
C GLU A 63 -0.56 -13.11 3.51
N GLY A 64 -1.74 -12.52 3.29
CA GLY A 64 -3.01 -13.15 3.66
C GLY A 64 -3.10 -13.31 5.18
N GLN A 65 -3.13 -14.55 5.65
CA GLN A 65 -3.16 -14.89 7.07
C GLN A 65 -1.76 -15.19 7.65
N ARG A 66 -0.74 -15.29 6.79
CA ARG A 66 0.63 -15.61 7.21
C ARG A 66 1.33 -14.34 7.68
N HIS A 67 1.79 -14.30 8.93
CA HIS A 67 2.74 -13.29 9.39
C HIS A 67 4.11 -13.58 8.78
N LEU A 68 4.69 -12.59 8.11
CA LEU A 68 6.00 -12.71 7.45
C LEU A 68 7.11 -12.27 8.40
N TYR A 69 7.03 -11.04 8.90
CA TYR A 69 8.00 -10.44 9.80
C TYR A 69 7.46 -9.17 10.44
N GLN A 70 8.15 -8.75 11.49
CA GLN A 70 7.92 -7.48 12.18
C GLN A 70 8.98 -6.46 11.73
N ALA A 71 8.60 -5.19 11.61
CA ALA A 71 9.49 -4.11 11.18
C ALA A 71 9.25 -2.84 12.00
N LEU A 72 10.27 -1.98 12.11
CA LEU A 72 10.16 -0.65 12.72
C LEU A 72 10.20 0.41 11.61
N ILE A 73 9.14 1.19 11.49
CA ILE A 73 9.05 2.30 10.52
C ILE A 73 9.29 3.62 11.27
N VAL A 74 10.28 4.39 10.83
CA VAL A 74 10.67 5.68 11.44
C VAL A 74 10.41 6.89 10.53
N ALA A 75 9.91 6.66 9.31
CA ALA A 75 9.86 7.59 8.17
C ALA A 75 8.85 8.72 8.32
#